data_AF-A0A7Y9KJS9-F1
#
_entry.id   AF-A0A7Y9KJS9-F1
#
_cell.length_a   1.000
_cell.length_b   1.000
_cell.length_c   1.000
_cell.angle_alpha   90.00
_cell.angle_beta   90.00
_cell.angle_gamma   90.00
#
_symmetry.space_group_name_H-M   'P 1'
#
loop_
_entity.id
_entity.type
_entity.pdbx_description
1 polymer ?
#
loop_
_entity_poly.entity_id
_entity_poly.type
_entity_poly.pdbx_seq_one_letter_code
_entity_poly.pdbx_strand_id
1 'polypeptide(L)'
;MAEFGEVEVSALAINVTIPEELRWTDARRGQRFELHTLNVRLMPDGTLAVKAYGRPLEGGRSGYVPFRMPDRPELVALVESAAGRAAERWAAHRGIGAAPAPGG
;
A
#
# COMPACT_ATOMS: atom_id res chain seq x y z
N MET A 1 15.43 12.34 -28.15
CA MET A 1 14.71 11.66 -27.05
C MET A 1 15.19 10.22 -27.06
N ALA A 2 15.51 9.64 -25.90
CA ALA A 2 15.82 8.21 -25.87
C ALA A 2 14.56 7.44 -26.26
N GLU A 3 14.64 6.63 -27.32
CA GLU A 3 13.61 5.64 -27.62
C GLU A 3 13.84 4.47 -26.67
N PHE A 4 12.96 4.36 -25.69
CA PHE A 4 12.84 3.13 -24.93
C PHE A 4 12.02 2.16 -25.77
N GLY A 5 12.42 0.88 -25.78
CA GLY A 5 11.57 -0.18 -26.33
C GLY A 5 10.27 -0.33 -25.54
N GLU A 6 9.56 -1.44 -25.74
CA GLU A 6 8.36 -1.73 -24.95
C GLU A 6 8.67 -1.65 -23.44
N VAL A 7 7.84 -0.90 -22.70
CA VAL A 7 8.04 -0.69 -21.27
C VAL A 7 7.44 -1.87 -20.51
N GLU A 8 8.30 -2.71 -19.95
CA GLU A 8 7.87 -3.83 -19.10
C GLU A 8 7.53 -3.35 -17.68
N VAL A 9 6.29 -3.61 -17.24
CA VAL A 9 5.85 -3.36 -15.86
C VAL A 9 5.89 -4.67 -15.07
N SER A 10 6.94 -4.86 -14.29
CA SER A 10 7.17 -6.12 -13.54
C SER A 10 6.33 -6.26 -12.26
N ALA A 11 5.91 -5.14 -11.66
CA ALA A 11 4.99 -5.11 -10.53
C ALA A 11 4.43 -3.70 -10.30
N LEU A 12 3.20 -3.65 -9.79
CA LEU A 12 2.59 -2.44 -9.26
C LEU A 12 2.34 -2.61 -7.78
N ALA A 13 2.67 -1.61 -6.97
CA ALA A 13 2.40 -1.64 -5.54
C ALA A 13 1.91 -0.29 -5.03
N ILE A 14 1.00 -0.35 -4.07
CA ILE A 14 0.44 0.82 -3.39
C ILE A 14 0.58 0.65 -1.87
N ASN A 15 0.69 1.78 -1.18
CA ASN A 15 0.58 1.81 0.27
C ASN A 15 -0.78 2.37 0.64
N VAL A 16 -1.49 1.63 1.49
CA VAL A 16 -2.84 1.94 1.95
C VAL A 16 -2.75 2.17 3.45
N THR A 17 -3.20 3.34 3.91
CA THR A 17 -3.34 3.61 5.34
C THR A 17 -4.52 2.80 5.88
N ILE A 18 -4.30 2.10 6.99
CA ILE A 18 -5.34 1.35 7.70
C ILE A 18 -6.14 2.34 8.57
N PRO A 19 -7.47 2.48 8.35
CA PRO A 19 -8.35 3.24 9.22
C PRO A 19 -8.22 2.79 10.67
N GLU A 20 -8.36 3.71 11.63
CA GLU A 20 -8.10 3.43 13.04
C GLU A 20 -8.92 2.25 13.57
N GLU A 21 -10.17 2.15 13.16
CA GLU A 21 -11.12 1.11 13.56
C GLU A 21 -10.76 -0.28 13.03
N LEU A 22 -9.93 -0.33 11.99
CA LEU A 22 -9.48 -1.57 11.33
C LEU A 22 -8.06 -1.97 11.72
N ARG A 23 -7.35 -1.15 12.52
CA ARG A 23 -6.01 -1.50 12.99
C ARG A 23 -6.06 -2.70 13.92
N TRP A 24 -4.95 -3.43 13.96
CA TRP A 24 -4.77 -4.53 14.90
C TRP A 24 -3.35 -4.51 15.44
N THR A 25 -3.12 -5.29 16.49
CA THR A 25 -1.78 -5.54 17.02
C THR A 25 -1.33 -6.94 16.63
N ASP A 26 -0.06 -7.08 16.28
CA ASP A 26 0.60 -8.38 16.10
C ASP A 26 2.00 -8.34 16.75
N ALA A 27 2.62 -9.50 16.93
CA ALA A 27 3.89 -9.64 17.60
C ALA A 27 4.93 -10.36 16.73
N ARG A 28 6.17 -9.87 16.74
CA ARG A 28 7.29 -10.50 16.06
C ARG A 28 8.54 -10.41 16.92
N ARG A 29 9.21 -11.54 17.14
CA ARG A 29 10.46 -11.63 17.93
C ARG A 29 10.33 -10.97 19.32
N GLY A 30 9.20 -11.15 19.99
CA GLY A 30 8.95 -10.62 21.34
C GLY A 30 8.47 -9.16 21.41
N GLN A 31 8.41 -8.44 20.29
CA GLN A 31 7.93 -7.05 20.25
C GLN A 31 6.52 -6.96 19.64
N ARG A 32 5.65 -6.14 20.22
CA ARG A 32 4.29 -5.87 19.70
C ARG A 32 4.25 -4.63 18.81
N PHE A 33 3.44 -4.70 17.76
CA PHE A 33 3.29 -3.65 16.77
C PHE A 33 1.82 -3.37 16.53
N GLU A 34 1.41 -2.10 16.49
CA GLU A 34 0.13 -1.71 15.89
C GLU A 34 0.33 -1.53 14.38
N LEU A 35 -0.50 -2.17 13.57
CA LEU A 35 -0.40 -2.14 12.11
C LEU A 35 -1.18 -0.94 11.57
N HIS A 36 -0.51 -0.10 10.79
CA HIS A 36 -1.09 1.15 10.27
C HIS A 36 -1.09 1.23 8.73
N THR A 37 -0.33 0.37 8.05
CA THR A 37 -0.18 0.42 6.59
C THR A 37 -0.30 -0.97 6.00
N LEU A 38 -1.03 -1.10 4.90
CA LEU A 38 -0.99 -2.25 4.00
C LEU A 38 -0.17 -1.86 2.76
N ASN A 39 0.83 -2.67 2.42
CA ASN A 39 1.41 -2.68 1.09
C ASN A 39 0.64 -3.71 0.26
N VAL A 40 0.01 -3.25 -0.82
CA VAL A 40 -0.77 -4.08 -1.74
C VAL A 40 -0.02 -4.13 -3.06
N ARG A 41 0.29 -5.33 -3.54
CA ARG A 41 1.01 -5.57 -4.79
C ARG A 41 0.12 -6.31 -5.77
N LEU A 42 0.00 -5.77 -6.99
CA LEU A 42 -0.58 -6.48 -8.12
C LEU A 42 0.48 -7.39 -8.72
N MET A 43 0.17 -8.68 -8.74
CA MET A 43 1.01 -9.73 -9.29
C MET A 43 0.76 -9.90 -10.80
N PRO A 44 1.69 -10.49 -11.56
CA PRO A 44 1.55 -10.66 -13.00
C PRO A 44 0.32 -11.48 -13.43
N ASP A 45 -0.19 -12.35 -12.55
CA ASP A 45 -1.38 -13.16 -12.78
C ASP A 45 -2.71 -12.41 -12.49
N GLY A 46 -2.63 -11.13 -12.12
CA GLY A 46 -3.78 -10.30 -11.79
C GLY A 46 -4.24 -10.38 -10.33
N THR A 47 -3.59 -11.21 -9.50
CA THR A 47 -3.94 -11.34 -8.08
C THR A 47 -3.27 -10.26 -7.22
N LEU A 48 -3.83 -10.03 -6.02
CA LEU A 48 -3.28 -9.08 -5.05
C LEU A 48 -2.56 -9.79 -3.90
N ALA A 49 -1.31 -9.41 -3.66
CA ALA A 49 -0.54 -9.81 -2.50
C ALA A 49 -0.46 -8.66 -1.48
N VAL A 50 -0.70 -8.96 -0.20
CA VAL A 50 -0.77 -7.93 0.85
C VAL A 50 0.19 -8.22 1.99
N LYS A 51 0.90 -7.18 2.44
CA LYS A 51 1.72 -7.18 3.67
C LYS A 51 1.33 -5.99 4.54
N ALA A 52 1.20 -6.21 5.84
CA ALA A 52 0.92 -5.16 6.80
C ALA A 52 2.22 -4.69 7.48
N TYR A 53 2.27 -3.40 7.82
CA TYR A 53 3.40 -2.79 8.51
C TYR A 53 2.89 -1.93 9.65
N GLY A 54 3.67 -1.92 10.73
CA GLY A 54 3.26 -1.32 11.98
C GLY A 54 4.37 -0.63 12.74
N ARG A 55 3.97 0.05 13.80
CA ARG A 55 4.89 0.72 14.73
C ARG A 55 4.97 -0.04 16.04
N PRO A 56 6.17 -0.19 16.65
CA PRO A 56 6.30 -0.80 17.96
C PRO A 56 5.46 -0.06 19.00
N LEU A 57 4.69 -0.81 19.79
CA LEU A 57 3.90 -0.22 20.88
C LEU A 57 4.78 0.30 22.03
N GLU A 58 5.94 -0.30 22.24
CA GLU A 58 6.89 0.07 23.30
C GLU A 58 7.80 1.25 22.90
N GLY A 59 7.51 1.88 21.76
CA GLY A 59 8.36 2.91 21.19
C GLY A 59 9.60 2.36 20.49
N GLY A 60 10.38 3.25 19.89
CA GLY A 60 11.52 2.91 19.05
C GLY A 60 11.23 3.01 17.55
N ARG A 61 12.25 2.80 16.73
CA ARG A 61 12.10 2.87 15.27
C ARG A 61 11.33 1.66 14.80
N SER A 62 10.30 1.88 13.98
CA SER A 62 9.69 0.78 13.23
C SER A 62 10.74 0.20 12.30
N GLY A 63 11.16 -1.04 12.57
CA GLY A 63 11.82 -1.83 11.55
C GLY A 63 10.85 -2.07 10.39
N TYR A 64 11.39 -2.32 9.20
CA TYR A 64 10.57 -2.76 8.06
C TYR A 64 10.17 -4.23 8.26
N VAL A 65 9.28 -4.47 9.22
CA VAL A 65 8.82 -5.81 9.61
C VAL A 65 7.45 -6.04 8.97
N PRO A 66 7.33 -6.96 7.98
CA PRO A 66 6.06 -7.28 7.37
C PRO A 66 5.27 -8.28 8.23
N PHE A 67 3.97 -8.05 8.32
CA PHE A 67 2.98 -8.90 8.96
C PHE A 67 1.97 -9.42 7.93
N ARG A 68 1.31 -10.53 8.25
CA ARG A 68 0.21 -11.05 7.43
C ARG A 68 -1.04 -10.22 7.69
N MET A 69 -1.79 -9.89 6.64
CA MET A 69 -3.14 -9.35 6.80
C MET A 69 -4.06 -10.47 7.32
N PRO A 70 -4.79 -10.27 8.44
CA PRO A 70 -5.76 -11.25 8.91
C PRO A 70 -6.91 -11.36 7.91
N ASP A 71 -7.55 -12.53 7.90
CA ASP A 71 -8.70 -12.80 7.04
C ASP A 71 -9.95 -12.13 7.64
N ARG A 72 -10.09 -10.83 7.39
CA ARG A 72 -11.22 -10.00 7.82
C ARG A 72 -11.88 -9.37 6.60
N PRO A 73 -13.20 -9.53 6.42
CA PRO A 73 -13.89 -9.03 5.22
C PRO A 73 -13.72 -7.52 5.04
N GLU A 74 -13.64 -6.75 6.12
CA GLU A 74 -13.46 -5.29 6.08
C GLU A 74 -12.08 -4.89 5.54
N LEU A 75 -11.03 -5.67 5.84
CA LEU A 75 -9.69 -5.42 5.30
C LEU A 75 -9.59 -5.84 3.83
N VAL A 76 -10.28 -6.91 3.44
CA VAL A 76 -10.39 -7.31 2.03
C VAL A 76 -11.08 -6.20 1.21
N ALA A 77 -12.22 -5.70 1.70
CA ALA A 77 -12.95 -4.60 1.06
C ALA A 77 -12.11 -3.31 0.96
N LEU A 78 -11.30 -3.02 2.00
CA LEU A 78 -10.36 -1.90 1.97
C LEU A 78 -9.30 -2.07 0.86
N VAL A 79 -8.75 -3.27 0.71
CA VAL A 79 -7.74 -3.58 -0.32
C VAL A 79 -8.32 -3.45 -1.73
N GLU A 80 -9.50 -4.01 -1.98
CA GLU A 80 -10.18 -3.91 -3.29
C GLU A 80 -10.50 -2.46 -3.66
N SER A 81 -11.06 -1.71 -2.71
CA SER A 81 -11.36 -0.28 -2.89
C SER A 81 -10.10 0.55 -3.16
N ALA A 82 -9.00 0.24 -2.45
CA ALA A 82 -7.73 0.92 -2.64
C ALA A 82 -7.12 0.62 -4.02
N ALA A 83 -7.23 -0.61 -4.52
CA ALA A 83 -6.77 -0.98 -5.85
C ALA A 83 -7.54 -0.22 -6.95
N GLY A 84 -8.87 -0.16 -6.85
CA GLY A 84 -9.70 0.64 -7.77
C GLY A 84 -9.33 2.12 -7.74
N ARG A 85 -9.21 2.70 -6.53
CA ARG A 85 -8.83 4.10 -6.36
C ARG A 85 -7.42 4.40 -6.88
N ALA A 86 -6.50 3.45 -6.75
CA ALA A 86 -5.16 3.57 -7.31
C ALA A 86 -5.20 3.62 -8.83
N ALA A 87 -5.96 2.72 -9.49
CA ALA A 87 -6.12 2.70 -10.93
C ALA A 87 -6.62 4.06 -11.47
N GLU A 88 -7.64 4.64 -10.83
CA GLU A 88 -8.14 5.98 -11.17
C GLU A 88 -7.05 7.06 -11.05
N ARG A 89 -6.26 7.04 -9.96
CA ARG A 89 -5.20 8.02 -9.72
C ARG A 89 -4.05 7.90 -10.72
N TRP A 90 -3.68 6.67 -11.09
CA TRP A 90 -2.68 6.42 -12.11
C TRP A 90 -3.18 6.89 -13.48
N ALA A 91 -4.41 6.56 -13.87
CA ALA A 91 -4.99 7.00 -15.14
C ALA A 91 -5.08 8.53 -15.25
N ALA A 92 -5.31 9.23 -14.13
CA ALA A 92 -5.39 10.69 -14.07
C ALA A 92 -4.05 11.39 -13.75
N HIS A 93 -2.91 10.69 -13.75
CA HIS A 93 -1.65 11.30 -13.34
C HIS A 93 -1.23 12.46 -14.27
N ARG A 94 -0.62 13.50 -13.72
CA ARG A 94 -0.16 14.67 -14.50
C ARG A 94 1.31 14.61 -14.89
N GLY A 95 1.96 13.46 -14.73
CA GLY A 95 3.39 13.30 -14.93
C GLY A 95 4.23 13.89 -13.78
N ILE A 96 5.55 13.87 -13.96
CA ILE A 96 6.50 14.32 -12.94
C ILE A 96 6.59 15.85 -12.96
N GLY A 97 6.48 16.49 -11.79
CA GLY A 97 6.73 17.94 -11.64
C GLY A 97 5.58 18.85 -12.09
N ALA A 98 4.40 18.30 -12.42
CA ALA A 98 3.23 19.13 -12.69
C ALA A 98 2.81 19.92 -11.45
N ALA A 99 3.02 21.24 -11.46
CA ALA A 99 2.45 22.14 -10.47
C ALA A 99 0.90 22.06 -10.53
N PRO A 100 0.18 22.22 -9.40
CA PRO A 100 -1.26 22.43 -9.48
C PRO A 100 -1.49 23.65 -10.37
N ALA A 101 -2.43 23.56 -11.33
CA ALA A 101 -2.84 24.71 -12.11
C ALA A 101 -3.22 25.85 -11.14
N PRO A 102 -2.74 27.09 -11.33
CA PRO A 102 -3.23 28.21 -10.54
C PRO A 102 -4.75 28.27 -10.71
N GLY A 103 -5.45 28.37 -9.58
CA GLY A 103 -6.90 28.18 -9.47
C GLY A 103 -7.72 28.98 -10.48
N GLY A 104 -8.86 28.39 -10.88
CA GLY A 104 -9.95 29.08 -11.55
C GLY A 104 -10.75 29.96 -10.61
#